data_AF-A0A0Q7SK15-F1
#
_entry.id   AF-A0A0Q7SK15-F1
#
_cell.length_a   1.000
_cell.length_b   1.000
_cell.length_c   1.000
_cell.angle_alpha   90.00
_cell.angle_beta   90.00
_cell.angle_gamma   90.00
#
_symmetry.space_group_name_H-M   'P 1'
#
loop_
_entity.id
_entity.type
_entity.pdbx_description
1 polymer ?
#
loop_
_entity_poly.entity_id
_entity_poly.type
_entity_poly.pdbx_seq_one_letter_code
_entity_poly.pdbx_strand_id
1 'polypeptide(L)' 'MTTLTLTFNGHPGEARKALGGLLQRYRSAYFVERSSNEYAVTADEVTAAELARQPHWSTQPQPTPAQH' A
#
# COMPACT_ATOMS: atom_id res chain seq x y z
N MET A 1 -11.32 -8.33 -3.40
CA MET A 1 -10.38 -7.68 -2.47
C MET A 1 -9.04 -8.35 -2.63
N THR A 2 -7.97 -7.57 -2.69
CA THR A 2 -6.59 -8.05 -2.83
C THR A 2 -5.72 -7.40 -1.76
N THR A 3 -4.67 -8.10 -1.35
CA THR A 3 -3.67 -7.58 -0.41
C THR A 3 -2.35 -7.41 -1.14
N LEU A 4 -1.76 -6.24 -1.01
CA LEU A 4 -0.48 -5.88 -1.60
C LEU A 4 0.41 -5.23 -0.55
N THR A 5 1.71 -5.44 -0.69
CA THR A 5 2.72 -4.71 0.07
C THR A 5 2.97 -3.39 -0.63
N LEU A 6 2.82 -2.30 0.10
CA LEU A 6 3.07 -0.94 -0.34
C LEU A 6 4.32 -0.42 0.38
N THR A 7 5.39 -0.18 -0.37
CA THR A 7 6.67 0.29 0.14
C THR A 7 6.89 1.74 -0.27
N PHE A 8 7.19 2.60 0.70
CA PHE A 8 7.52 3.99 0.45
C PHE A 8 8.99 4.12 0.03
N ASN A 9 9.23 4.74 -1.13
CA ASN A 9 10.56 4.90 -1.70
C ASN A 9 11.26 6.20 -1.29
N GLY A 10 10.58 7.08 -0.54
CA GLY A 10 11.12 8.35 -0.06
C GLY A 10 11.76 8.26 1.33
N HIS A 11 12.01 9.42 1.94
CA HIS A 11 12.61 9.48 3.28
C HIS A 11 11.64 8.91 4.33
N PRO A 12 12.07 8.04 5.27
CA PRO A 12 11.17 7.37 6.21
C PRO A 12 10.32 8.32 7.07
N GLY A 13 10.85 9.50 7.40
CA GLY A 13 10.11 10.55 8.13
C GLY A 13 8.91 11.12 7.37
N GLU A 14 8.87 10.96 6.05
CA GLU A 14 7.77 11.44 5.19
C GLU A 14 6.74 10.34 4.87
N ALA A 15 7.07 9.07 5.13
CA ALA A 15 6.21 7.92 4.80
C ALA A 15 4.82 8.05 5.44
N ARG A 16 4.77 8.39 6.73
CA ARG A 16 3.50 8.61 7.45
C ARG A 16 2.69 9.78 6.89
N LYS A 17 3.35 10.87 6.51
CA LYS A 17 2.69 12.04 5.91
C LYS A 17 2.11 11.70 4.54
N ALA A 18 2.87 11.01 3.71
CA ALA A 18 2.42 10.52 2.42
C ALA A 18 1.27 9.51 2.56
N LEU A 19 1.35 8.60 3.54
CA LEU A 19 0.30 7.63 3.86
C LEU A 19 -1.01 8.33 4.26
N GLY A 20 -0.93 9.40 5.05
CA GLY A 20 -2.09 10.21 5.40
C GLY A 20 -2.86 10.73 4.17
N GLY A 21 -2.14 11.10 3.10
CA GLY A 21 -2.76 11.48 1.82
C GLY A 21 -3.48 10.32 1.13
N LEU A 22 -2.89 9.12 1.17
CA LEU A 22 -3.51 7.91 0.61
C LEU A 22 -4.75 7.50 1.40
N LEU A 23 -4.71 7.54 2.74
CA LEU A 23 -5.85 7.22 3.60
C LEU A 23 -7.05 8.16 3.36
N GLN A 24 -6.80 9.44 3.09
CA GLN A 24 -7.86 10.39 2.77
C GLN A 24 -8.49 10.13 1.40
N ARG A 25 -7.69 9.71 0.42
CA ARG A 25 -8.12 9.46 -0.97
C ARG A 25 -8.78 8.09 -1.15
N TYR A 26 -8.27 7.07 -0.47
CA TYR A 26 -8.68 5.68 -0.60
C TYR A 26 -9.30 5.17 0.70
N ARG A 27 -10.48 5.71 1.04
CA ARG A 27 -11.19 5.39 2.30
C ARG A 27 -11.64 3.93 2.41
N SER A 28 -11.75 3.22 1.30
CA SER A 28 -12.09 1.79 1.23
C SER A 28 -10.88 0.87 1.44
N ALA A 29 -9.66 1.40 1.42
CA ALA A 29 -8.44 0.62 1.60
C ALA A 29 -8.03 0.57 3.07
N TYR A 30 -7.59 -0.60 3.50
CA TYR A 30 -7.11 -0.85 4.85
C TYR A 30 -5.59 -0.97 4.83
N PHE A 31 -4.89 -0.14 5.60
CA PHE A 31 -3.43 -0.06 5.62
C PHE A 31 -2.92 -0.50 7.00
N VAL A 32 -1.96 -1.43 7.02
CA VAL A 32 -1.30 -1.94 8.22
C VAL A 32 0.19 -1.70 8.09
N GLU A 33 0.77 -0.91 9.00
CA GLU A 33 2.21 -0.70 9.06
C GLU A 33 2.93 -1.99 9.46
N ARG A 34 3.85 -2.46 8.62
CA ARG A 34 4.74 -3.60 8.91
C ARG A 34 6.11 -3.11 9.38
N SER A 35 6.60 -2.03 8.74
CA SER A 35 7.86 -1.35 9.02
C SER A 35 7.72 0.14 8.70
N SER A 36 8.68 0.97 9.10
CA SER A 36 8.64 2.43 8.92
C SER A 36 8.37 2.91 7.48
N ASN A 37 8.68 2.09 6.48
CA ASN A 37 8.46 2.35 5.07
C ASN A 37 7.63 1.25 4.36
N GLU A 38 7.13 0.24 5.07
CA GLU A 38 6.41 -0.88 4.47
C GLU A 38 5.04 -1.06 5.11
N TYR A 39 4.01 -1.15 4.27
CA TYR A 39 2.62 -1.24 4.69
C TYR A 39 1.93 -2.37 3.94
N ALA A 40 1.22 -3.26 4.64
CA ALA A 40 0.27 -4.15 4.00
C ALA A 40 -1.02 -3.40 3.72
N VAL A 41 -1.51 -3.45 2.48
CA VAL A 41 -2.70 -2.74 2.04
C VAL A 41 -3.70 -3.73 1.47
N THR A 42 -4.89 -3.78 2.07
CA THR A 42 -6.02 -4.55 1.56
C THR A 42 -7.04 -3.61 0.94
N ALA A 43 -7.30 -3.77 -0.36
CA ALA A 43 -8.22 -2.91 -1.10
C ALA A 43 -8.95 -3.70 -2.21
N ASP A 44 -9.88 -3.05 -2.90
CA ASP A 44 -10.40 -3.56 -4.17
C ASP A 44 -9.34 -3.46 -5.29
N GLU A 45 -9.54 -4.17 -6.40
CA GLU A 45 -8.56 -4.23 -7.50
C GLU A 45 -8.33 -2.87 -8.17
N VAL A 46 -9.35 -2.00 -8.21
CA VAL A 46 -9.23 -0.66 -8.81
C VAL A 46 -8.34 0.21 -7.92
N THR A 47 -8.63 0.24 -6.62
CA THR A 47 -7.81 0.96 -5.64
C THR A 47 -6.39 0.42 -5.59
N ALA A 48 -6.19 -0.89 -5.65
CA ALA A 48 -4.88 -1.52 -5.72
C ALA A 48 -4.08 -1.08 -6.96
N ALA A 49 -4.71 -1.04 -8.14
CA ALA A 49 -4.09 -0.56 -9.37
C ALA A 49 -3.73 0.94 -9.30
N GLU A 50 -4.57 1.75 -8.65
CA GLU A 50 -4.29 3.18 -8.44
C GLU A 50 -3.17 3.42 -7.42
N LEU A 51 -3.06 2.59 -6.38
CA LEU A 51 -1.94 2.59 -5.45
C LEU A 51 -0.62 2.21 -6.13
N ALA A 52 -0.66 1.27 -7.07
CA ALA A 52 0.50 0.87 -7.86
C ALA A 52 1.02 1.97 -8.80
N ARG A 53 0.21 3.00 -9.07
CA ARG A 53 0.57 4.15 -9.92
C ARG A 53 1.13 5.34 -9.13
N GLN A 54 1.23 5.24 -7.80
CA GLN A 54 1.66 6.37 -6.99
C GLN A 54 3.19 6.57 -7.11
N PRO A 55 3.68 7.79 -7.42
CA PRO A 55 5.06 8.03 -7.82
C PRO A 55 6.11 7.77 -6.73
N HIS A 56 5.72 7.83 -5.46
CA HIS A 56 6.62 7.61 -4.32
C HIS A 56 6.46 6.23 -3.68
N TRP A 57 5.67 5.35 -4.29
CA TRP A 57 5.32 4.07 -3.71
C TRP A 57 5.58 2.94 -4.70
N SER A 58 6.16 1.86 -4.20
CA SER A 58 6.27 0.60 -4.91
C SER A 58 5.25 -0.38 -4.35
N THR A 59 4.56 -1.07 -5.23
CA THR A 59 3.62 -2.13 -4.85
C THR A 59 4.16 -3.48 -5.24
N GLN A 60 4.19 -4.40 -4.29
CA GLN A 60 4.43 -5.80 -4.54
C GLN A 60 3.16 -6.57 -4.20
N PRO A 61 2.51 -7.24 -5.17
CA PRO A 61 1.38 -8.11 -4.85
C PRO A 61 1.87 -9.17 -3.87
N GLN A 62 1.17 -9.31 -2.74
CA GLN A 62 1.52 -10.34 -1.79
C GLN A 62 1.17 -11.66 -2.48
N PRO A 63 2.10 -12.63 -2.59
CA PRO A 63 1.76 -13.91 -3.19
C PRO A 63 0.62 -14.49 -2.35
N THR A 64 -0.56 -14.62 -2.96
CA THR A 64 -1.61 -15.47 -2.42
C THR A 64 -0.94 -16.81 -2.13
N PRO A 65 -1.01 -17.36 -0.90
CA PRO A 65 -0.43 -18.65 -0.63
C PRO A 65 -1.03 -19.60 -1.64
N ALA A 66 -0.19 -20.10 -2.55
CA ALA A 66 -0.56 -21.11 -3.51
C ALA A 66 -1.07 -22.29 -2.67
N GLN A 67 -2.39 -22.49 -2.66
CA GLN A 67 -2.95 -23.69 -2.09
C GLN A 67 -2.48 -24.83 -3.00
N HIS A 68 -1.55 -25.62 -2.48
CA HIS A 68 -1.12 -26.89 -3.04
C HIS A 68 -1.53 -28.00 -2.09
#